data_AF-D3FVC8-F1
#
_entry.id   AF-D3FVC8-F1
#
_cell.length_a   1.000
_cell.length_b   1.000
_cell.length_c   1.000
_cell.angle_alpha   90.00
_cell.angle_beta   90.00
_cell.angle_gamma   90.00
#
_symmetry.space_group_name_H-M   'P 1'
#
loop_
_entity.id
_entity.type
_entity.pdbx_description
1 polymer ?
#
loop_
_entity_poly.entity_id
_entity_poly.type
_entity_poly.pdbx_seq_one_letter_code
_entity_poly.pdbx_strand_id
1 'polypeptide(L)'
;MSENQLIKKIILFELKNTPFIKYLWMVAAMGLIVFLGSQFINEVSGGGRFPIIYDFLFFSALSLAYTVRYKPFNIQDIKGGLYASSFFILLKQTPIADRVIMKSRFIMSAIYILTFNTIVFVLFYVFSNNIKEVLSVSEAIILGLSWLAISYVWGGLYAAGEPGGRYSPVALVIWSVVYIAVLFVLLTGFNLLAGAPYIIWSINIVQTNPMLLLGISFLFMIIATATWIYSYRYYENKTSYHL
;
A
#
# COMPACT_ATOMS: atom_id res chain seq x y z
N MET A 1 -30.41 11.31 -0.36
CA MET A 1 -29.64 10.07 -0.08
C MET A 1 -28.54 10.42 0.92
N SER A 2 -28.30 9.61 1.95
CA SER A 2 -27.28 9.96 2.96
C SER A 2 -25.85 9.82 2.41
N GLU A 3 -24.88 10.47 3.04
CA GLU A 3 -23.47 10.38 2.62
C GLU A 3 -22.95 8.95 2.63
N ASN A 4 -23.27 8.19 3.68
CA ASN A 4 -22.84 6.79 3.81
C ASN A 4 -23.44 5.92 2.69
N GLN A 5 -24.67 6.22 2.26
CA GLN A 5 -25.29 5.53 1.12
C GLN A 5 -24.57 5.87 -0.19
N LEU A 6 -24.16 7.13 -0.40
CA LEU A 6 -23.36 7.54 -1.57
C LEU A 6 -22.01 6.82 -1.59
N ILE A 7 -21.27 6.87 -0.48
CA ILE A 7 -19.96 6.20 -0.33
C ILE A 7 -20.07 4.72 -0.68
N LYS A 8 -21.07 4.02 -0.11
CA LYS A 8 -21.30 2.60 -0.38
C LYS A 8 -21.60 2.34 -1.86
N LYS A 9 -22.41 3.18 -2.51
CA LYS A 9 -22.72 3.02 -3.95
C LYS A 9 -21.48 3.21 -4.82
N ILE A 10 -20.63 4.19 -4.52
CA ILE A 10 -19.38 4.43 -5.27
C ILE A 10 -18.44 3.22 -5.14
N ILE A 11 -18.26 2.71 -3.92
CA ILE A 11 -17.43 1.53 -3.66
C ILE A 11 -17.97 0.28 -4.39
N LEU A 12 -19.27 0.02 -4.27
CA LEU A 12 -19.90 -1.13 -4.93
C LEU A 12 -19.85 -1.02 -6.45
N PHE A 13 -19.99 0.19 -7.00
CA PHE A 13 -19.84 0.43 -8.42
C PHE A 13 -18.45 0.00 -8.90
N GLU A 14 -17.40 0.40 -8.19
CA GLU A 14 -16.04 0.04 -8.55
C GLU A 14 -15.79 -1.47 -8.49
N LEU A 15 -16.20 -2.12 -7.40
CA LEU A 15 -16.06 -3.57 -7.25
C LEU A 15 -16.82 -4.35 -8.33
N LYS A 16 -18.05 -3.94 -8.64
CA LYS A 16 -18.89 -4.60 -9.65
C LYS A 16 -18.36 -4.42 -11.07
N ASN A 17 -17.77 -3.27 -11.37
CA ASN A 17 -17.25 -2.96 -12.71
C ASN A 17 -15.77 -3.33 -12.89
N THR A 18 -15.11 -3.85 -11.85
CA THR A 18 -13.78 -4.43 -11.98
C THR A 18 -13.90 -5.79 -12.69
N PRO A 19 -13.27 -5.99 -13.86
CA PRO A 19 -13.36 -7.25 -14.60
C PRO A 19 -12.88 -8.43 -13.78
N PHE A 20 -13.55 -9.58 -13.89
CA PHE A 20 -13.23 -10.78 -13.13
C PHE A 20 -11.74 -11.19 -13.22
N ILE A 21 -11.16 -11.06 -14.42
CA ILE A 21 -9.75 -11.37 -14.67
C ILE A 21 -8.80 -10.59 -13.75
N LYS A 22 -9.14 -9.37 -13.32
CA LYS A 22 -8.32 -8.59 -12.39
C LYS A 22 -8.27 -9.19 -10.99
N TYR A 23 -9.36 -9.81 -10.54
CA TYR A 23 -9.35 -10.57 -9.28
C TYR A 23 -8.51 -11.84 -9.39
N LEU A 24 -8.50 -12.51 -10.55
CA LEU A 24 -7.59 -13.64 -10.79
C LEU A 24 -6.12 -13.19 -10.75
N TRP A 25 -5.78 -12.05 -11.36
CA TRP A 25 -4.42 -11.47 -11.25
C TRP A 25 -4.06 -11.12 -9.81
N MET A 26 -5.00 -10.63 -8.99
CA MET A 26 -4.78 -10.40 -7.57
C MET A 26 -4.43 -11.70 -6.85
N VAL A 27 -5.21 -12.77 -7.05
CA VAL A 27 -4.94 -14.08 -6.43
C VAL A 27 -3.60 -14.65 -6.89
N ALA A 28 -3.28 -14.56 -8.18
CA ALA A 28 -1.99 -15.00 -8.72
C ALA A 28 -0.82 -14.21 -8.10
N ALA A 29 -0.97 -12.89 -7.93
CA ALA A 29 0.03 -12.05 -7.27
C ALA A 29 0.20 -12.43 -5.79
N MET A 30 -0.89 -12.71 -5.06
CA MET A 30 -0.81 -13.20 -3.67
C MET A 30 -0.01 -14.51 -3.60
N GLY A 31 -0.32 -15.47 -4.47
CA GLY A 31 0.38 -16.75 -4.54
C GLY A 31 1.87 -16.57 -4.84
N LEU A 32 2.22 -15.69 -5.78
CA LEU A 32 3.61 -15.38 -6.12
C LEU A 32 4.35 -14.72 -4.94
N ILE A 33 3.74 -13.77 -4.24
CA ILE A 33 4.34 -13.11 -3.07
C ILE A 33 4.60 -14.13 -1.96
N VAL A 34 3.61 -14.98 -1.65
CA VAL A 34 3.75 -16.02 -0.61
C VAL A 34 4.85 -17.00 -0.98
N PHE A 35 4.88 -17.45 -2.24
CA PHE A 35 5.93 -18.35 -2.74
C PHE A 35 7.31 -17.70 -2.61
N LEU A 36 7.52 -16.52 -3.20
CA LEU A 36 8.81 -15.84 -3.17
C LEU A 36 9.26 -15.48 -1.76
N GLY A 37 8.35 -14.94 -0.93
CA GLY A 37 8.63 -14.61 0.45
C GLY A 37 9.08 -15.82 1.26
N SER A 38 8.50 -17.00 1.02
CA SER A 38 8.89 -18.24 1.71
C SER A 38 10.29 -18.70 1.37
N GLN A 39 10.76 -18.42 0.14
CA GLN A 39 12.12 -18.74 -0.28
C GLN A 39 13.11 -17.72 0.31
N PHE A 40 12.75 -16.44 0.30
CA PHE A 40 13.64 -15.37 0.76
C PHE A 40 13.87 -15.34 2.26
N ILE A 41 12.91 -15.76 3.09
CA ILE A 41 13.07 -15.75 4.55
C ILE A 41 14.31 -16.56 5.00
N ASN A 42 14.63 -17.64 4.29
CA ASN A 42 15.78 -18.50 4.58
C ASN A 42 17.10 -17.81 4.26
N GLU A 43 17.14 -17.09 3.15
CA GLU A 43 18.33 -16.38 2.70
C GLU A 43 18.60 -15.13 3.55
N VAL A 44 17.55 -14.41 3.94
CA VAL A 44 17.64 -13.24 4.84
C VAL A 44 18.19 -13.67 6.20
N SER A 45 17.65 -14.75 6.76
CA SER A 45 18.04 -15.25 8.09
C SER A 45 19.46 -15.83 8.10
N GLY A 46 19.96 -16.30 6.95
CA GLY A 46 21.31 -16.86 6.79
C GLY A 46 22.44 -15.84 6.60
N GLY A 47 22.17 -14.54 6.76
CA GLY A 47 23.20 -13.49 6.58
C GLY A 47 23.48 -13.15 5.11
N GLY A 48 22.44 -13.16 4.27
CA GLY A 48 22.53 -12.83 2.85
C GLY A 48 23.32 -11.54 2.55
N ARG A 49 23.98 -11.49 1.39
CA ARG A 49 24.92 -10.42 1.01
C ARG A 49 24.29 -9.04 0.85
N PHE A 50 22.96 -8.95 0.68
CA PHE A 50 22.22 -7.70 0.49
C PHE A 50 20.90 -7.68 1.29
N PRO A 51 20.94 -7.54 2.62
CA PRO A 51 19.76 -7.62 3.47
C PRO A 51 18.68 -6.57 3.13
N ILE A 52 19.11 -5.41 2.65
CA ILE A 52 18.24 -4.27 2.29
C ILE A 52 17.36 -4.55 1.07
N ILE A 53 17.82 -5.39 0.13
CA ILE A 53 17.03 -5.76 -1.04
C ILE A 53 15.75 -6.50 -0.62
N TYR A 54 15.83 -7.32 0.42
CA TYR A 54 14.65 -8.05 0.90
C TYR A 54 13.63 -7.12 1.52
N ASP A 55 14.05 -6.13 2.33
CA ASP A 55 13.13 -5.11 2.82
C ASP A 55 12.46 -4.37 1.66
N PHE A 56 13.24 -3.93 0.67
CA PHE A 56 12.69 -3.26 -0.51
C PHE A 56 11.65 -4.12 -1.23
N LEU A 57 11.92 -5.42 -1.41
CA LEU A 57 10.98 -6.36 -2.03
C LEU A 57 9.72 -6.55 -1.18
N PHE A 58 9.84 -6.68 0.14
CA PHE A 58 8.69 -6.80 1.05
C PHE A 58 7.82 -5.54 1.04
N PHE A 59 8.43 -4.35 1.16
CA PHE A 59 7.70 -3.08 1.06
C PHE A 59 7.03 -2.92 -0.32
N SER A 60 7.71 -3.30 -1.39
CA SER A 60 7.14 -3.29 -2.74
C SER A 60 5.96 -4.25 -2.86
N ALA A 61 6.04 -5.43 -2.24
CA ALA A 61 4.96 -6.42 -2.25
C ALA A 61 3.66 -5.89 -1.62
N LEU A 62 3.75 -5.03 -0.59
CA LEU A 62 2.56 -4.42 0.04
C LEU A 62 1.74 -3.58 -0.95
N SER A 63 2.42 -2.97 -1.93
CA SER A 63 1.83 -2.08 -2.93
C SER A 63 1.20 -2.81 -4.12
N LEU A 64 1.49 -4.10 -4.31
CA LEU A 64 1.07 -4.86 -5.49
C LEU A 64 -0.45 -4.95 -5.64
N ALA A 65 -1.21 -4.89 -4.54
CA ALA A 65 -2.68 -4.83 -4.58
C ALA A 65 -3.20 -3.70 -5.49
N TYR A 66 -2.48 -2.58 -5.54
CA TYR A 66 -2.87 -1.41 -6.30
C TYR A 66 -2.43 -1.47 -7.77
N THR A 67 -1.29 -2.12 -8.06
CA THR A 67 -0.80 -2.24 -9.45
C THR A 67 -1.72 -3.11 -10.31
N VAL A 68 -2.40 -4.07 -9.69
CA VAL A 68 -3.39 -4.94 -10.36
C VAL A 68 -4.81 -4.35 -10.38
N ARG A 69 -5.05 -3.19 -9.76
CA ARG A 69 -6.34 -2.48 -9.80
C ARG A 69 -6.73 -2.16 -11.25
N TYR A 70 -8.02 -2.23 -11.56
CA TYR A 70 -8.51 -1.98 -12.91
C TYR A 70 -8.23 -0.54 -13.37
N LYS A 71 -7.72 -0.40 -14.59
CA LYS A 71 -7.08 0.83 -15.10
C LYS A 71 -7.92 2.10 -14.94
N PRO A 72 -9.25 2.11 -15.24
CA PRO A 72 -10.09 3.30 -15.05
C PRO A 72 -10.20 3.80 -13.60
N PHE A 73 -9.96 2.92 -12.63
CA PHE A 73 -9.94 3.24 -11.20
C PHE A 73 -8.52 3.52 -10.68
N ASN A 74 -7.51 3.43 -11.54
CA ASN A 74 -6.12 3.66 -11.21
C ASN A 74 -5.65 5.01 -11.80
N ILE A 75 -4.59 5.57 -11.24
CA ILE A 75 -3.94 6.78 -11.74
C ILE A 75 -3.27 6.45 -13.08
N GLN A 76 -3.62 7.20 -14.12
CA GLN A 76 -3.08 7.01 -15.46
C GLN A 76 -2.89 8.34 -16.18
N ASP A 77 -2.06 8.35 -17.21
CA ASP A 77 -2.02 9.46 -18.17
C ASP A 77 -3.35 9.48 -18.94
N ILE A 78 -4.06 10.60 -18.86
CA ILE A 78 -5.34 10.79 -19.54
C ILE A 78 -5.10 11.54 -20.86
N LYS A 79 -4.62 12.78 -20.78
CA LYS A 79 -4.27 13.62 -21.93
C LYS A 79 -3.48 14.84 -21.48
N GLY A 80 -2.53 15.30 -22.31
CA GLY A 80 -1.82 16.57 -22.07
C GLY A 80 -0.94 16.58 -20.82
N GLY A 81 -0.43 15.40 -20.42
CA GLY A 81 0.40 15.24 -19.23
C GLY A 81 -0.38 15.28 -17.91
N LEU A 82 -1.72 15.17 -17.95
CA LEU A 82 -2.55 15.00 -16.75
C LEU A 82 -2.54 13.54 -16.31
N TYR A 83 -1.93 13.28 -15.15
CA TYR A 83 -1.96 11.99 -14.48
C TYR A 83 -2.98 12.03 -13.37
N ALA A 84 -4.10 11.32 -13.53
CA ALA A 84 -5.18 11.25 -12.56
C ALA A 84 -5.97 9.95 -12.74
N SER A 85 -6.85 9.64 -11.79
CA SER A 85 -7.82 8.55 -11.97
C SER A 85 -8.98 9.03 -12.84
N SER A 86 -9.28 8.32 -13.94
CA SER A 86 -10.41 8.69 -14.82
C SER A 86 -11.75 8.63 -14.07
N PHE A 87 -11.91 7.66 -13.18
CA PHE A 87 -13.07 7.57 -12.32
C PHE A 87 -13.19 8.75 -11.36
N PHE A 88 -12.05 9.27 -10.86
CA PHE A 88 -12.05 10.47 -10.02
C PHE A 88 -12.59 11.69 -10.76
N ILE A 89 -12.12 11.92 -11.99
CA ILE A 89 -12.60 13.03 -12.83
C ILE A 89 -14.11 12.93 -13.07
N LEU A 90 -14.61 11.73 -13.37
CA LEU A 90 -16.04 11.50 -13.54
C LEU A 90 -16.81 11.86 -12.26
N LEU A 91 -16.33 11.44 -11.08
CA LEU A 91 -16.99 11.76 -9.81
C LEU A 91 -17.03 13.28 -9.57
N LYS A 92 -15.97 14.02 -9.90
CA LYS A 92 -15.92 15.49 -9.77
C LYS A 92 -16.89 16.23 -10.69
N GLN A 93 -17.37 15.58 -11.76
CA GLN A 93 -18.40 16.14 -12.65
C GLN A 93 -19.84 15.89 -12.14
N THR A 94 -20.00 15.10 -11.08
CA THR A 94 -21.32 14.80 -10.48
C THR A 94 -21.63 15.75 -9.33
N PRO A 95 -22.91 15.93 -8.93
CA PRO A 95 -23.30 16.75 -7.78
C PRO A 95 -23.03 16.03 -6.44
N ILE A 96 -21.87 15.39 -6.29
CA ILE A 96 -21.44 14.70 -5.07
C ILE A 96 -20.43 15.59 -4.35
N ALA A 97 -20.63 15.81 -3.05
CA ALA A 97 -19.72 16.62 -2.25
C ALA A 97 -18.30 16.02 -2.19
N ASP A 98 -17.28 16.87 -2.26
CA ASP A 98 -15.86 16.47 -2.27
C ASP A 98 -15.47 15.60 -1.07
N ARG A 99 -16.02 15.90 0.12
CA ARG A 99 -15.80 15.08 1.31
C ARG A 99 -16.28 13.64 1.16
N VAL A 100 -17.34 13.40 0.39
CA VAL A 100 -17.89 12.07 0.10
C VAL A 100 -17.00 11.34 -0.88
N ILE A 101 -16.53 12.05 -1.92
CA ILE A 101 -15.57 11.52 -2.90
C ILE A 101 -14.30 11.09 -2.17
N MET A 102 -13.64 12.01 -1.45
CA MET A 102 -12.42 11.75 -0.69
C MET A 102 -12.57 10.52 0.22
N LYS A 103 -13.59 10.48 1.08
CA LYS A 103 -13.83 9.34 1.98
C LYS A 103 -13.98 8.03 1.19
N SER A 104 -14.74 8.04 0.09
CA SER A 104 -14.91 6.83 -0.72
C SER A 104 -13.60 6.31 -1.32
N ARG A 105 -12.66 7.20 -1.69
CA ARG A 105 -11.37 6.82 -2.29
C ARG A 105 -10.40 6.24 -1.27
N PHE A 106 -10.32 6.86 -0.08
CA PHE A 106 -9.53 6.31 1.03
C PHE A 106 -10.08 4.97 1.51
N ILE A 107 -11.40 4.84 1.66
CA ILE A 107 -12.03 3.57 2.06
C ILE A 107 -11.80 2.50 1.00
N MET A 108 -11.96 2.82 -0.29
CA MET A 108 -11.74 1.84 -1.36
C MET A 108 -10.29 1.35 -1.41
N SER A 109 -9.33 2.27 -1.28
CA SER A 109 -7.90 1.93 -1.27
C SER A 109 -7.55 1.08 -0.04
N ALA A 110 -8.14 1.38 1.12
CA ALA A 110 -8.02 0.57 2.32
C ALA A 110 -8.61 -0.84 2.13
N ILE A 111 -9.79 -0.97 1.52
CA ILE A 111 -10.42 -2.27 1.23
C ILE A 111 -9.48 -3.11 0.35
N TYR A 112 -8.96 -2.56 -0.75
CA TYR A 112 -8.05 -3.31 -1.63
C TYR A 112 -6.79 -3.74 -0.88
N ILE A 113 -6.10 -2.80 -0.22
CA ILE A 113 -4.78 -3.09 0.33
C ILE A 113 -4.85 -3.95 1.59
N LEU A 114 -5.83 -3.72 2.46
CA LEU A 114 -5.98 -4.49 3.69
C LEU A 114 -6.51 -5.88 3.40
N THR A 115 -7.50 -6.03 2.50
CA THR A 115 -8.00 -7.37 2.14
C THR A 115 -6.89 -8.19 1.49
N PHE A 116 -6.15 -7.59 0.54
CA PHE A 116 -5.05 -8.26 -0.13
C PHE A 116 -3.96 -8.69 0.84
N ASN A 117 -3.42 -7.74 1.62
CA ASN A 117 -2.30 -8.03 2.52
C ASN A 117 -2.71 -8.92 3.71
N THR A 118 -3.98 -8.86 4.16
CA THR A 118 -4.47 -9.80 5.18
C THR A 118 -4.40 -11.23 4.67
N ILE A 119 -4.86 -11.47 3.45
CA ILE A 119 -4.80 -12.80 2.83
C ILE A 119 -3.33 -13.21 2.64
N VAL A 120 -2.47 -12.32 2.15
CA VAL A 120 -1.04 -12.60 1.99
C VAL A 120 -0.40 -13.00 3.33
N PHE A 121 -0.60 -12.26 4.42
CA PHE A 121 -0.01 -12.58 5.71
C PHE A 121 -0.54 -13.89 6.30
N VAL A 122 -1.85 -14.16 6.16
CA VAL A 122 -2.43 -15.44 6.58
C VAL A 122 -1.82 -16.60 5.80
N LEU A 123 -1.77 -16.50 4.46
CA LEU A 123 -1.17 -17.53 3.62
C LEU A 123 0.33 -17.68 3.91
N PHE A 124 1.05 -16.59 4.11
CA PHE A 124 2.47 -16.61 4.44
C PHE A 124 2.74 -17.37 5.73
N TYR A 125 1.98 -17.11 6.80
CA TYR A 125 2.08 -17.88 8.05
C TYR A 125 1.66 -19.35 7.86
N VAL A 126 0.59 -19.62 7.11
CA VAL A 126 0.07 -20.99 6.93
C VAL A 126 1.00 -21.86 6.09
N PHE A 127 1.67 -21.31 5.08
CA PHE A 127 2.50 -22.08 4.14
C PHE A 127 4.01 -22.04 4.44
N SER A 128 4.48 -21.11 5.27
CA SER A 128 5.90 -21.02 5.64
C SER A 128 6.18 -21.75 6.96
N ASN A 129 6.77 -22.95 6.90
CA ASN A 129 7.14 -23.69 8.10
C ASN A 129 8.17 -22.94 8.95
N ASN A 130 9.14 -22.27 8.32
CA ASN A 130 10.17 -21.51 9.02
C ASN A 130 9.59 -20.37 9.85
N ILE A 131 8.53 -19.72 9.36
CA ILE A 131 7.85 -18.67 10.14
C ILE A 131 7.12 -19.26 11.35
N LYS A 132 6.49 -20.44 11.21
CA LYS A 132 5.81 -21.11 12.34
C LYS A 132 6.77 -21.60 13.42
N GLU A 133 8.00 -21.93 13.05
CA GLU A 133 9.04 -22.33 14.00
C GLU A 133 9.58 -21.13 14.79
N VAL A 134 9.57 -19.94 14.19
CA VAL A 134 10.09 -18.71 14.81
C VAL A 134 9.00 -17.94 15.56
N LEU A 135 7.76 -17.93 15.07
CA LEU A 135 6.66 -17.14 15.63
C LEU A 135 5.52 -18.02 16.11
N SER A 136 5.09 -17.80 17.35
CA SER A 136 3.80 -18.26 17.82
C SER A 136 2.66 -17.60 17.04
N VAL A 137 1.46 -18.21 17.11
CA VAL A 137 0.25 -17.67 16.46
C VAL A 137 -0.04 -16.24 16.93
N SER A 138 0.12 -15.96 18.22
CA SER A 138 -0.09 -14.62 18.78
C SER A 138 0.89 -13.59 18.23
N GLU A 139 2.18 -13.93 18.14
CA GLU A 139 3.20 -13.03 17.60
C GLU A 139 2.98 -12.80 16.11
N ALA A 140 2.61 -13.84 15.36
CA ALA A 140 2.27 -13.72 13.95
C ALA A 140 1.06 -12.79 13.72
N ILE A 141 0.03 -12.84 14.59
CA ILE A 141 -1.11 -11.92 14.52
C ILE A 141 -0.65 -10.48 14.77
N ILE A 142 0.17 -10.23 15.80
CA ILE A 142 0.63 -8.87 16.14
C ILE A 142 1.55 -8.32 15.04
N LEU A 143 2.44 -9.15 14.50
CA LEU A 143 3.29 -8.80 13.37
C LEU A 143 2.43 -8.48 12.13
N GLY A 144 1.44 -9.32 11.83
CA GLY A 144 0.48 -9.11 10.76
C GLY A 144 -0.28 -7.79 10.90
N LEU A 145 -0.80 -7.48 12.09
CA LEU A 145 -1.49 -6.20 12.35
C LEU A 145 -0.56 -5.00 12.19
N SER A 146 0.69 -5.11 12.63
CA SER A 146 1.71 -4.08 12.49
C SER A 146 2.02 -3.81 11.00
N TRP A 147 2.22 -4.86 10.22
CA TRP A 147 2.45 -4.75 8.78
C TRP A 147 1.20 -4.35 8.00
N LEU A 148 -0.01 -4.66 8.46
CA LEU A 148 -1.25 -4.14 7.89
C LEU A 148 -1.39 -2.63 8.10
N ALA A 149 -0.98 -2.11 9.26
CA ALA A 149 -0.92 -0.67 9.50
C ALA A 149 0.06 0.02 8.53
N ILE A 150 1.23 -0.60 8.28
CA ILE A 150 2.20 -0.13 7.26
C ILE A 150 1.61 -0.24 5.85
N SER A 151 0.90 -1.33 5.53
CA SER A 151 0.25 -1.54 4.22
C SER A 151 -0.82 -0.48 3.95
N TYR A 152 -1.55 -0.06 4.98
CA TYR A 152 -2.52 1.04 4.87
C TYR A 152 -1.83 2.36 4.45
N VAL A 153 -0.62 2.64 4.93
CA VAL A 153 0.14 3.84 4.54
C VAL A 153 0.36 3.86 3.03
N TRP A 154 0.71 2.72 2.42
CA TRP A 154 0.82 2.59 0.97
C TRP A 154 -0.52 2.81 0.28
N GLY A 155 -1.62 2.26 0.81
CA GLY A 155 -2.96 2.46 0.23
C GLY A 155 -3.40 3.91 0.27
N GLY A 156 -3.09 4.61 1.36
CA GLY A 156 -3.38 6.03 1.53
C GLY A 156 -2.60 6.93 0.56
N LEU A 157 -1.34 6.59 0.25
CA LEU A 157 -0.54 7.29 -0.77
C LEU A 157 -1.26 7.28 -2.12
N TYR A 158 -1.76 6.11 -2.54
CA TYR A 158 -2.49 5.99 -3.79
C TYR A 158 -3.82 6.74 -3.80
N ALA A 159 -4.59 6.66 -2.70
CA ALA A 159 -5.83 7.43 -2.55
C ALA A 159 -5.57 8.94 -2.64
N ALA A 160 -4.48 9.41 -2.02
CA ALA A 160 -4.06 10.81 -2.05
C ALA A 160 -3.62 11.28 -3.45
N GLY A 161 -3.11 10.36 -4.28
CA GLY A 161 -2.71 10.64 -5.65
C GLY A 161 -3.84 10.62 -6.67
N GLU A 162 -5.03 10.09 -6.34
CA GLU A 162 -6.15 9.99 -7.31
C GLU A 162 -6.60 11.32 -7.95
N PRO A 163 -6.66 12.46 -7.22
CA PRO A 163 -6.96 13.75 -7.82
C PRO A 163 -5.95 14.13 -8.91
N GLY A 164 -4.70 13.69 -8.75
CA GLY A 164 -3.68 13.76 -9.77
C GLY A 164 -2.97 15.11 -9.87
N GLY A 165 -2.36 15.32 -11.03
CA GLY A 165 -1.66 16.55 -11.36
C GLY A 165 -1.08 16.50 -12.77
N ARG A 166 -0.59 17.66 -13.25
CA ARG A 166 0.13 17.74 -14.51
C ARG A 166 1.62 17.51 -14.29
N TYR A 167 2.17 16.54 -15.00
CA TYR A 167 3.58 16.17 -14.91
C TYR A 167 4.18 15.99 -16.31
N SER A 168 5.44 16.39 -16.47
CA SER A 168 6.20 15.98 -17.65
C SER A 168 6.70 14.53 -17.46
N PRO A 169 6.82 13.73 -18.53
CA PRO A 169 7.36 12.37 -18.42
C PRO A 169 8.76 12.35 -17.76
N VAL A 170 9.59 13.34 -18.07
CA VAL A 170 10.93 13.49 -17.47
C VAL A 170 10.83 13.72 -15.96
N ALA A 171 9.93 14.59 -15.51
CA ALA A 171 9.74 14.81 -14.07
C ALA A 171 9.28 13.54 -13.36
N LEU A 172 8.39 12.73 -13.97
CA LEU A 172 7.97 11.45 -13.38
C LEU A 172 9.13 10.47 -13.23
N VAL A 173 9.99 10.36 -14.25
CA VAL A 173 11.18 9.49 -14.17
C VAL A 173 12.11 9.97 -13.05
N ILE A 174 12.43 11.26 -13.01
CA ILE A 174 13.30 11.85 -11.97
C ILE A 174 12.73 11.59 -10.57
N TRP A 175 11.45 11.92 -10.35
CA TRP A 175 10.81 11.72 -9.05
C TRP A 175 10.70 10.24 -8.65
N SER A 176 10.55 9.33 -9.63
CA SER A 176 10.58 7.88 -9.36
C SER A 176 11.97 7.42 -8.92
N VAL A 177 13.03 7.89 -9.58
CA VAL A 177 14.42 7.59 -9.20
C VAL A 177 14.74 8.16 -7.81
N VAL A 178 14.36 9.42 -7.56
CA VAL A 178 14.53 10.06 -6.24
C VAL A 178 13.80 9.27 -5.16
N TYR A 179 12.55 8.86 -5.42
CA TYR A 179 11.77 8.06 -4.49
C TYR A 179 12.46 6.74 -4.13
N ILE A 180 12.91 5.99 -5.14
CA ILE A 180 13.62 4.72 -4.93
C ILE A 180 14.92 4.96 -4.17
N ALA A 181 15.71 5.97 -4.55
CA ALA A 181 16.97 6.30 -3.89
C ALA A 181 16.76 6.66 -2.42
N VAL A 182 15.78 7.51 -2.11
CA VAL A 182 15.42 7.88 -0.73
C VAL A 182 15.00 6.64 0.06
N LEU A 183 14.16 5.77 -0.50
CA LEU A 183 13.76 4.53 0.16
C LEU A 183 14.96 3.63 0.47
N PHE A 184 15.86 3.45 -0.49
CA PHE A 184 17.11 2.68 -0.28
C PHE A 184 17.99 3.29 0.81
N VAL A 185 18.17 4.62 0.81
CA VAL A 185 18.95 5.31 1.85
C VAL A 185 18.31 5.14 3.23
N LEU A 186 16.99 5.25 3.34
CA LEU A 186 16.26 5.07 4.60
C LEU A 186 16.38 3.63 5.11
N LEU A 187 16.19 2.62 4.25
CA LEU A 187 16.33 1.22 4.63
C LEU A 187 17.77 0.85 4.99
N THR A 188 18.75 1.41 4.26
CA THR A 188 20.18 1.23 4.56
C THR A 188 20.53 1.85 5.91
N GLY A 189 20.12 3.10 6.14
CA GLY A 189 20.31 3.79 7.41
C GLY A 189 19.66 3.05 8.57
N PHE A 190 18.44 2.53 8.37
CA PHE A 190 17.77 1.70 9.36
C PHE A 190 18.58 0.43 9.68
N ASN A 191 19.00 -0.32 8.66
CA ASN A 191 19.77 -1.55 8.84
C ASN A 191 21.10 -1.29 9.58
N LEU A 192 21.79 -0.20 9.28
CA LEU A 192 23.03 0.17 9.97
C LEU A 192 22.81 0.54 11.44
N LEU A 193 21.69 1.18 11.78
CA LEU A 193 21.36 1.58 13.14
C LEU A 193 20.77 0.43 13.98
N ALA A 194 19.91 -0.39 13.37
CA ALA A 194 19.23 -1.50 14.03
C ALA A 194 20.06 -2.80 14.04
N GLY A 195 21.11 -2.89 13.22
CA GLY A 195 21.94 -4.08 13.04
C GLY A 195 21.26 -5.21 12.27
N ALA A 196 20.08 -4.98 11.71
CA ALA A 196 19.30 -5.95 10.95
C ALA A 196 18.32 -5.25 9.98
N PRO A 197 17.96 -5.89 8.86
CA PRO A 197 16.90 -5.39 7.98
C PRO A 197 15.57 -5.30 8.74
N TYR A 198 14.70 -4.38 8.33
CA TYR A 198 13.44 -4.06 8.98
C TYR A 198 12.56 -5.30 9.18
N ILE A 199 12.51 -6.22 8.21
CA ILE A 199 11.72 -7.44 8.37
C ILE A 199 12.21 -8.32 9.53
N ILE A 200 13.52 -8.59 9.62
CA ILE A 200 14.09 -9.38 10.72
C ILE A 200 13.98 -8.62 12.04
N TRP A 201 14.23 -7.31 12.02
CA TRP A 201 14.02 -6.47 13.19
C TRP A 201 12.57 -6.55 13.69
N SER A 202 11.58 -6.49 12.80
CA SER A 202 10.16 -6.57 13.17
C SER A 202 9.79 -7.93 13.76
N ILE A 203 10.40 -9.02 13.27
CA ILE A 203 10.26 -10.37 13.84
C ILE A 203 10.87 -10.42 15.27
N ASN A 204 12.08 -9.88 15.45
CA ASN A 204 12.74 -9.88 16.75
C ASN A 204 12.00 -9.01 17.79
N ILE A 205 11.47 -7.85 17.36
CA ILE A 205 10.70 -6.97 18.25
C ILE A 205 9.35 -7.59 18.59
N VAL A 206 8.66 -8.29 17.68
CA VAL A 206 7.37 -8.88 18.04
C VAL A 206 7.50 -9.98 19.11
N GLN A 207 8.63 -10.69 19.14
CA GLN A 207 8.92 -11.70 20.15
C GLN A 207 9.24 -11.10 21.53
N THR A 208 9.88 -9.93 21.56
CA THR A 208 10.37 -9.32 22.81
C THR A 208 9.44 -8.23 23.35
N ASN A 209 8.91 -7.39 22.46
CA ASN A 209 8.13 -6.19 22.78
C ASN A 209 6.97 -6.01 21.77
N PRO A 210 6.02 -6.97 21.69
CA PRO A 210 4.96 -6.97 20.67
C PRO A 210 4.09 -5.71 20.69
N MET A 211 3.75 -5.21 21.87
CA MET A 211 2.91 -4.02 22.02
C MET A 211 3.61 -2.74 21.59
N LEU A 212 4.95 -2.69 21.71
CA LEU A 212 5.74 -1.56 21.24
C LEU A 212 5.74 -1.49 19.72
N LEU A 213 5.95 -2.61 19.02
CA LEU A 213 5.87 -2.69 17.56
C LEU A 213 4.51 -2.23 17.06
N LEU A 214 3.45 -2.74 17.69
CA LEU A 214 2.08 -2.38 17.34
C LEU A 214 1.82 -0.88 17.55
N GLY A 215 2.24 -0.33 18.70
CA GLY A 215 2.10 1.08 19.03
C GLY A 215 2.81 1.99 18.02
N ILE A 216 4.06 1.68 17.67
CA ILE A 216 4.84 2.43 16.66
C ILE A 216 4.16 2.36 15.28
N SER A 217 3.71 1.17 14.87
CA SER A 217 3.06 0.97 13.56
C SER A 217 1.75 1.76 13.44
N PHE A 218 0.94 1.77 14.51
CA PHE A 218 -0.32 2.52 14.53
C PHE A 218 -0.08 4.03 14.61
N LEU A 219 0.90 4.49 15.38
CA LEU A 219 1.29 5.89 15.41
C LEU A 219 1.72 6.37 14.02
N PHE A 220 2.55 5.58 13.34
CA PHE A 220 2.96 5.86 11.97
C PHE A 220 1.77 5.93 11.00
N MET A 221 0.83 4.98 11.11
CA MET A 221 -0.41 4.99 10.33
C MET A 221 -1.23 6.27 10.54
N ILE A 222 -1.37 6.76 11.78
CA ILE A 222 -2.11 7.99 12.10
C ILE A 222 -1.44 9.21 11.46
N ILE A 223 -0.12 9.36 11.63
CA ILE A 223 0.66 10.47 11.07
C ILE A 223 0.59 10.45 9.54
N ALA A 224 0.76 9.27 8.94
CA ALA A 224 0.65 9.10 7.50
C ALA A 224 -0.75 9.44 6.99
N THR A 225 -1.81 9.02 7.67
CA THR A 225 -3.20 9.34 7.30
C THR A 225 -3.44 10.85 7.26
N ALA A 226 -2.98 11.57 8.29
CA ALA A 226 -3.08 13.04 8.30
C ALA A 226 -2.32 13.67 7.12
N THR A 227 -1.13 13.17 6.82
CA THR A 227 -0.29 13.61 5.70
C THR A 227 -0.95 13.34 4.34
N TRP A 228 -1.61 12.19 4.19
CA TRP A 228 -2.32 11.82 2.97
C TRP A 228 -3.59 12.62 2.76
N ILE A 229 -4.35 12.92 3.81
CA ILE A 229 -5.51 13.81 3.72
C ILE A 229 -5.06 15.21 3.30
N TYR A 230 -3.96 15.72 3.85
CA TYR A 230 -3.38 17.00 3.45
C TYR A 230 -2.95 16.98 1.97
N SER A 231 -2.19 15.97 1.57
CA SER A 231 -1.72 15.80 0.18
C SER A 231 -2.88 15.70 -0.82
N TYR A 232 -3.92 14.93 -0.48
CA TYR A 232 -5.12 14.81 -1.30
C TYR A 232 -5.75 16.19 -1.58
N ARG A 233 -5.96 17.00 -0.53
CA ARG A 233 -6.54 18.34 -0.67
C ARG A 233 -5.66 19.26 -1.49
N TYR A 234 -4.34 19.16 -1.33
CA TYR A 234 -3.40 19.92 -2.13
C TYR A 234 -3.52 19.57 -3.63
N TYR A 235 -3.56 18.28 -3.99
CA TYR A 235 -3.70 17.84 -5.38
C TYR A 235 -5.08 18.18 -5.96
N GLU A 236 -6.15 18.03 -5.18
CA GLU A 236 -7.50 18.40 -5.58
C GLU A 236 -7.60 19.91 -5.91
N ASN A 237 -7.06 20.77 -5.05
CA ASN A 237 -7.09 22.22 -5.28
C ASN A 237 -6.19 22.67 -6.43
N LYS A 238 -5.08 21.98 -6.65
CA LYS A 238 -4.12 22.30 -7.72
C LYS A 238 -4.62 21.87 -9.10
N THR A 239 -5.41 20.79 -9.16
CA THR A 239 -5.80 20.19 -10.43
C THR A 239 -7.09 20.82 -10.93
N SER A 240 -6.98 21.76 -11.87
CA SER A 240 -8.16 22.20 -12.62
C SER A 240 -8.51 21.17 -13.69
N TYR A 241 -9.69 20.56 -13.56
CA TYR A 241 -10.24 19.60 -14.51
C TYR A 241 -10.92 20.26 -15.71
N HIS A 242 -10.41 21.40 -16.19
CA HIS A 242 -10.84 21.96 -17.48
C HIS A 242 -10.32 21.04 -18.59
N LEU A 243 -11.21 20.15 -19.06
CA LEU A 243 -11.04 19.31 -20.25
C LEU A 243 -11.68 20.00 -21.45
#